data_AF-A0A2H9RPV1-F1
#
_entry.id   AF-A0A2H9RPV1-F1
#
_cell.length_a   1.000
_cell.length_b   1.000
_cell.length_c   1.000
_cell.angle_alpha   90.00
_cell.angle_beta   90.00
_cell.angle_gamma   90.00
#
_symmetry.space_group_name_H-M   'P 1'
#
loop_
_entity.id
_entity.type
_entity.pdbx_description
1 polymer ?
#
loop_
_entity_poly.entity_id
_entity_poly.type
_entity_poly.pdbx_seq_one_letter_code
_entity_poly.pdbx_strand_id
1 'polypeptide(L)' 'MNDPYLNELRGEFEGYSNQLKKLKKKLLKTNSTEQQAKIVKQIDSIANKMEANQRQSVKVTKSRIKELKTKSKK' A
#
# COMPACT_ATOMS: atom_id res chain seq x y z
N MET A 1 4.03 -8.13 17.08
CA MET A 1 3.04 -9.15 16.67
C MET A 1 3.50 -9.71 15.34
N ASN A 2 3.76 -11.00 15.24
CA ASN A 2 4.15 -11.61 13.97
C ASN A 2 2.89 -12.23 13.35
N ASP A 3 2.17 -11.43 12.56
CA ASP A 3 0.93 -11.86 11.93
C ASP A 3 1.19 -12.10 10.43
N PRO A 4 1.01 -13.33 9.92
CA PRO A 4 1.30 -13.66 8.52
C PRO A 4 0.58 -12.76 7.52
N TYR A 5 -0.67 -12.40 7.78
CA TYR A 5 -1.46 -11.57 6.88
C TYR A 5 -1.01 -10.10 6.92
N LEU A 6 -0.65 -9.56 8.10
CA LEU A 6 -0.03 -8.23 8.18
C LEU A 6 1.33 -8.18 7.45
N ASN A 7 2.08 -9.28 7.45
CA ASN A 7 3.35 -9.37 6.72
C ASN A 7 3.14 -9.32 5.20
N GLU A 8 2.11 -10.00 4.68
CA GLU A 8 1.73 -9.92 3.26
C GLU A 8 1.31 -8.49 2.87
N LEU A 9 0.44 -7.85 3.66
CA LEU A 9 0.02 -6.48 3.41
C LEU A 9 1.20 -5.51 3.40
N ARG A 10 2.18 -5.70 4.28
CA ARG A 10 3.43 -4.92 4.29
C ARG A 10 4.25 -5.12 3.01
N GLY A 11 4.40 -6.37 2.56
CA GLY A 11 5.11 -6.69 1.31
C GLY A 11 4.45 -6.05 0.08
N GLU A 12 3.11 -6.08 0.00
CA GLU A 12 2.36 -5.38 -1.05
C GLU A 12 2.60 -3.86 -1.01
N PHE A 13 2.56 -3.26 0.18
CA PHE A 13 2.78 -1.82 0.37
C PHE A 13 4.18 -1.37 -0.07
N GLU A 14 5.21 -2.17 0.26
CA GLU A 14 6.58 -1.97 -0.22
C GLU A 14 6.65 -2.10 -1.76
N GLY A 15 5.91 -3.06 -2.33
CA GLY A 15 5.74 -3.22 -3.78
C GLY A 15 5.18 -1.96 -4.45
N TYR A 16 4.07 -1.42 -3.93
CA TYR A 16 3.47 -0.18 -4.42
C TYR A 16 4.44 1.00 -4.32
N SER A 17 5.13 1.14 -3.19
CA SER A 17 6.12 2.21 -2.97
C SER A 17 7.25 2.17 -4.00
N ASN A 18 7.76 0.97 -4.31
CA ASN A 18 8.78 0.77 -5.33
C ASN A 18 8.27 1.09 -6.75
N GLN A 19 7.02 0.71 -7.06
CA GLN A 19 6.39 1.06 -8.34
C GLN A 19 6.22 2.57 -8.49
N LEU A 20 5.71 3.27 -7.46
CA LEU A 20 5.56 4.72 -7.45
C LEU A 20 6.90 5.44 -7.64
N LYS A 21 7.97 4.98 -6.98
CA LYS A 21 9.32 5.53 -7.15
C LYS A 21 9.81 5.40 -8.60
N LYS A 22 9.55 4.26 -9.25
CA LYS A 22 9.90 4.04 -10.66
C LYS A 22 9.07 4.93 -11.59
N LEU A 23 7.76 5.03 -11.38
CA LEU A 23 6.87 5.86 -12.19
C LEU A 23 7.19 7.35 -12.06
N LYS A 24 7.48 7.84 -10.85
CA LYS A 24 7.94 9.22 -10.63
C LYS A 24 9.20 9.53 -11.43
N LYS A 25 10.19 8.63 -11.41
CA LYS A 25 11.41 8.79 -12.22
C LYS A 25 11.13 8.80 -13.72
N LYS A 26 10.19 7.96 -14.19
CA LYS A 26 9.79 7.94 -15.61
C LYS A 26 9.06 9.22 -16.01
N LEU A 27 8.15 9.71 -15.16
CA LEU A 27 7.39 10.94 -15.38
C LEU A 27 8.32 12.14 -15.62
N LEU A 28 9.36 12.28 -14.79
CA LEU A 28 10.35 13.36 -14.88
C LEU A 28 11.28 13.27 -16.11
N LYS A 29 11.34 12.11 -16.77
CA LYS A 29 12.24 11.87 -17.91
C LYS A 29 11.52 11.87 -19.26
N THR A 30 10.19 11.80 -19.28
CA THR A 30 9.44 11.79 -20.54
C THR A 30 9.11 13.20 -20.98
N ASN A 31 9.29 13.47 -22.27
CA ASN A 31 8.98 14.74 -22.92
C ASN A 31 7.63 14.69 -23.68
N SER A 32 6.93 13.55 -23.65
CA SER A 32 5.64 13.37 -24.31
C SER A 32 4.50 13.56 -23.32
N THR A 33 3.65 14.55 -23.57
CA THR A 33 2.47 14.84 -22.74
C THR A 33 1.52 13.65 -22.65
N GLU A 34 1.35 12.90 -23.74
CA GLU A 34 0.49 11.70 -23.75
C GLU A 34 1.04 10.60 -22.85
N GLN A 35 2.37 10.37 -22.89
CA GLN A 35 3.01 9.40 -21.99
C GLN A 35 2.99 9.87 -20.54
N GLN A 36 3.17 11.17 -20.28
CA GLN A 36 3.02 11.75 -18.94
C GLN A 36 1.61 11.49 -18.39
N ALA A 37 0.56 11.73 -19.18
CA ALA A 37 -0.82 11.46 -18.78
C ALA A 37 -1.07 9.97 -18.47
N LYS A 38 -0.51 9.06 -19.26
CA LYS A 38 -0.56 7.61 -18.99
C LYS A 38 0.12 7.25 -17.66
N ILE A 39 1.28 7.84 -17.38
CA ILE A 39 2.02 7.61 -16.11
C ILE A 39 1.24 8.15 -14.91
N VAL A 40 0.62 9.34 -15.02
CA VAL A 40 -0.22 9.91 -13.95
C VAL A 40 -1.38 8.98 -13.62
N LYS A 41 -2.11 8.48 -14.64
CA LYS A 41 -3.20 7.50 -14.42
C LYS A 41 -2.73 6.23 -13.71
N GLN A 42 -1.52 5.75 -14.02
CA GLN A 42 -0.93 4.60 -13.33
C GLN A 42 -0.59 4.91 -11.87
N ILE A 43 -0.07 6.11 -11.58
CA ILE A 43 0.18 6.58 -10.22
C ILE A 43 -1.11 6.61 -9.42
N ASP A 44 -2.20 7.18 -9.96
CA ASP A 44 -3.50 7.24 -9.30
C ASP A 44 -4.05 5.85 -8.99
N SER A 45 -3.96 4.93 -9.96
CA SER A 45 -4.40 3.55 -9.77
C SER A 45 -3.62 2.84 -8.65
N ILE A 46 -2.31 3.04 -8.57
CA ILE A 46 -1.47 2.46 -7.50
C ILE A 46 -1.77 3.12 -6.16
N ALA A 47 -1.96 4.44 -6.12
CA ALA A 47 -2.30 5.17 -4.90
C ALA A 47 -3.61 4.64 -4.28
N ASN A 48 -4.65 4.42 -5.11
CA ASN A 48 -5.92 3.84 -4.65
C ASN A 48 -5.74 2.44 -4.05
N LYS A 49 -4.91 1.58 -4.67
CA LYS A 49 -4.60 0.25 -4.13
C LYS A 49 -3.82 0.33 -2.82
N MET A 50 -2.87 1.25 -2.74
CA MET A 50 -2.05 1.49 -1.56
C MET A 50 -2.89 1.99 -0.38
N GLU A 51 -3.87 2.86 -0.63
CA GLU A 51 -4.81 3.32 0.40
C GLU A 51 -5.70 2.17 0.89
N ALA A 52 -6.25 1.36 -0.02
CA ALA A 52 -7.06 0.19 0.34
C ALA A 52 -6.28 -0.81 1.20
N ASN A 53 -5.03 -1.10 0.82
CA ASN A 53 -4.12 -1.94 1.60
C ASN A 53 -3.87 -1.35 3.01
N GLN A 54 -3.59 -0.05 3.11
CA GLN A 54 -3.38 0.62 4.40
C GLN A 54 -4.63 0.53 5.30
N ARG A 55 -5.81 0.77 4.74
CA ARG A 55 -7.09 0.64 5.48
C ARG A 55 -7.28 -0.78 6.01
N GLN A 56 -6.97 -1.78 5.21
CA GLN A 56 -7.06 -3.19 5.61
C GLN A 56 -6.06 -3.53 6.73
N SER A 57 -4.80 -3.06 6.61
CA SER A 57 -3.77 -3.25 7.63
C SER A 57 -4.19 -2.66 8.98
N VAL A 58 -4.74 -1.45 8.99
CA VAL A 58 -5.29 -0.82 10.20
C VAL A 58 -6.44 -1.63 10.79
N LYS A 59 -7.37 -2.10 9.95
CA LYS A 59 -8.52 -2.91 10.39
C LYS A 59 -8.07 -4.20 11.08
N VAL A 60 -7.15 -4.94 10.45
CA VAL A 60 -6.61 -6.20 10.99
C VAL A 60 -5.86 -5.94 12.29
N THR A 61 -5.00 -4.92 12.33
CA THR A 61 -4.24 -4.55 13.53
C THR A 61 -5.16 -4.24 14.70
N LYS A 62 -6.20 -3.41 14.49
CA LYS A 62 -7.20 -3.10 15.53
C LYS A 62 -7.92 -4.37 16.02
N SER A 63 -8.29 -5.25 15.09
CA SER A 63 -8.93 -6.54 15.42
C SER A 63 -8.01 -7.39 16.30
N ARG A 64 -6.74 -7.56 15.91
CA ARG A 64 -5.75 -8.35 16.64
C ARG A 64 -5.49 -7.82 18.05
N ILE A 65 -5.38 -6.50 18.20
CA ILE A 65 -5.23 -5.86 19.51
C ILE A 65 -6.45 -6.15 20.40
N LYS A 66 -7.67 -6.12 19.84
CA LYS A 66 -8.89 -6.46 20.57
C LYS A 66 -8.88 -7.92 21.01
N GLU A 67 -8.51 -8.85 20.13
CA GLU A 67 -8.40 -10.28 20.46
C GLU A 67 -7.39 -10.53 21.60
N LEU A 68 -6.21 -9.90 21.54
CA LEU A 68 -5.20 -10.02 22.61
C LEU A 68 -5.73 -9.52 23.95
N LYS A 69 -6.38 -8.35 23.97
CA LYS A 69 -6.96 -7.78 25.20
C LYS A 69 -8.05 -8.67 25.79
N THR A 70 -8.89 -9.28 24.96
CA THR A 70 -9.92 -10.21 25.42
C THR A 70 -9.31 -11.49 25.98
N LYS A 71 -8.30 -12.06 25.31
CA LYS A 71 -7.60 -13.27 25.79
C LYS A 71 -6.86 -13.04 27.11
N SER A 72 -6.24 -11.87 27.29
CA SER A 72 -5.52 -11.51 28.53
C SER A 72 -6.44 -11.26 29.74
N LYS A 73 -7.76 -11.13 29.53
CA LYS A 73 -8.75 -10.95 30.60
C LYS A 73 -9.42 -12.28 31.02
N LYS A 74 -9.15 -13.37 30.31
CA LYS A 74 -9.53 -14.74 30.69
C LYS A 74 -8.36 -15.42 31.36
#